data_AF-A0A9W7EFF7-F1
#
_entry.id   AF-A0A9W7EFF7-F1
#
_cell.length_a   1.000
_cell.length_b   1.000
_cell.length_c   1.000
_cell.angle_alpha   90.00
_cell.angle_beta   90.00
_cell.angle_gamma   90.00
#
_symmetry.space_group_name_H-M   'P 1'
#
loop_
_entity.id
_entity.type
_entity.pdbx_description
1 polymer ?
#
loop_
_entity_poly.entity_id
_entity_poly.type
_entity_poly.pdbx_seq_one_letter_code
_entity_poly.pdbx_strand_id
1 'polypeptide(L)'
;MADSFAGHSFNLGGLSGFPFAGSVGIGAMSSHIPSGGNACIIYGPHVGFSTADYAAGAVERLGIAKPNGCCGSAIAAMNSITAEHASHASHESGSNSNSNSNSNSKPGWFGKNKRNPDMPPIIDVQQTHVKNQIKKKFDPEVGLSHDTLPTVAFDAITPDVDYLLGTGEINQEGGGHKLVGKAAKLVVIGGVLINTAPGGEDYFMPLRFEVWGDEGGESLLEEFNGKR
;
A
#
# COMPACT_ATOMS: atom_id res chain seq x y z
N MET A 1 -9.57 -10.66 18.67
CA MET A 1 -9.71 -11.06 17.25
C MET A 1 -8.54 -11.93 16.80
N ALA A 2 -7.28 -11.55 17.10
CA ALA A 2 -6.08 -12.34 16.77
C ALA A 2 -6.05 -13.75 17.40
N ASP A 3 -6.53 -13.90 18.64
CA ASP A 3 -6.54 -15.20 19.33
C ASP A 3 -7.46 -16.23 18.68
N SER A 4 -8.47 -15.79 17.92
CA SER A 4 -9.40 -16.65 17.17
C SER A 4 -8.82 -17.14 15.84
N PHE A 5 -7.71 -16.55 15.34
CA PHE A 5 -7.02 -16.96 14.11
C PHE A 5 -5.77 -17.85 14.38
N ALA A 6 -5.60 -18.28 15.63
CA ALA A 6 -4.75 -19.42 16.04
C ALA A 6 -3.33 -19.48 15.42
N GLY A 7 -2.65 -18.35 15.26
CA GLY A 7 -1.21 -18.32 14.96
C GLY A 7 -0.78 -18.76 13.56
N HIS A 8 -1.69 -18.91 12.60
CA HIS A 8 -1.38 -19.29 11.22
C HIS A 8 -1.68 -18.15 10.24
N SER A 9 -0.99 -17.02 10.40
CA SER A 9 -1.03 -15.93 9.42
C SER A 9 -0.04 -16.20 8.29
N PHE A 10 -0.49 -16.10 7.04
CA PHE A 10 0.40 -16.12 5.87
C PHE A 10 0.71 -14.67 5.46
N ASN A 11 1.98 -14.27 5.55
CA ASN A 11 2.38 -12.92 5.19
C ASN A 11 2.54 -12.79 3.67
N LEU A 12 1.59 -12.09 3.04
CA LEU A 12 1.59 -11.84 1.59
C LEU A 12 2.15 -10.47 1.22
N GLY A 13 2.27 -9.57 2.20
CA GLY A 13 2.61 -8.16 2.01
C GLY A 13 4.10 -7.89 1.76
N GLY A 14 4.40 -6.61 1.61
CA GLY A 14 5.74 -6.05 1.61
C GLY A 14 5.65 -4.52 1.69
N LEU A 15 6.56 -3.79 1.04
CA LEU A 15 6.59 -2.33 1.16
C LEU A 15 5.24 -1.66 0.89
N SER A 16 4.85 -0.72 1.76
CA SER A 16 3.57 0.00 1.74
C SER A 16 2.30 -0.88 1.77
N GLY A 17 2.40 -2.17 2.10
CA GLY A 17 1.26 -3.08 2.19
C GLY A 17 0.91 -3.80 0.89
N PHE A 18 1.73 -3.65 -0.17
CA PHE A 18 1.52 -4.34 -1.45
C PHE A 18 1.75 -5.86 -1.32
N PRO A 19 0.95 -6.71 -2.01
CA PRO A 19 1.01 -8.16 -1.87
C PRO A 19 2.15 -8.81 -2.68
N PHE A 20 3.39 -8.47 -2.34
CA PHE A 20 4.58 -8.87 -3.10
C PHE A 20 4.91 -10.38 -3.07
N ALA A 21 4.28 -11.16 -2.20
CA ALA A 21 4.37 -12.62 -2.30
C ALA A 21 3.77 -13.15 -3.63
N GLY A 22 2.89 -12.38 -4.26
CA GLY A 22 2.37 -12.63 -5.60
C GLY A 22 1.54 -13.91 -5.70
N SER A 23 1.35 -14.37 -6.94
CA SER A 23 0.51 -15.55 -7.24
C SER A 23 1.06 -16.84 -6.65
N VAL A 24 2.38 -16.97 -6.54
CA VAL A 24 3.03 -18.12 -5.88
C VAL A 24 2.76 -18.10 -4.37
N GLY A 25 2.82 -16.93 -3.73
CA GLY A 25 2.45 -16.77 -2.33
C GLY A 25 0.99 -17.10 -2.05
N ILE A 26 0.07 -16.65 -2.92
CA ILE A 26 -1.35 -17.02 -2.83
C ILE A 26 -1.54 -18.53 -3.01
N GLY A 27 -0.85 -19.14 -3.99
CA GLY A 27 -0.85 -20.58 -4.20
C GLY A 27 -0.43 -21.34 -2.94
N ALA A 28 0.72 -20.98 -2.37
CA ALA A 28 1.24 -21.58 -1.13
C ALA A 28 0.26 -21.42 0.04
N MET A 29 -0.29 -20.22 0.23
CA MET A 29 -1.31 -19.98 1.25
C MET A 29 -2.56 -20.85 1.04
N SER A 30 -3.04 -20.96 -0.20
CA SER A 30 -4.24 -21.74 -0.52
C SER A 30 -4.09 -23.22 -0.18
N SER A 31 -2.90 -23.79 -0.33
CA SER A 31 -2.61 -25.19 0.04
C SER A 31 -2.63 -25.43 1.55
N HIS A 32 -2.64 -24.38 2.35
CA HIS A 32 -2.67 -24.44 3.82
C HIS A 32 -4.08 -24.17 4.39
N ILE A 33 -5.07 -23.90 3.53
CA ILE A 33 -6.46 -23.80 3.96
C ILE A 33 -6.95 -25.19 4.35
N PRO A 34 -7.54 -25.38 5.55
CA PRO A 34 -8.13 -26.66 5.94
C PRO A 34 -9.17 -27.13 4.92
N SER A 35 -9.30 -28.44 4.72
CA SER A 35 -10.31 -28.98 3.78
C SER A 35 -11.73 -28.54 4.17
N GLY A 36 -12.44 -27.91 3.24
CA GLY A 36 -13.76 -27.30 3.50
C GLY A 36 -13.71 -26.03 4.35
N GLY A 37 -12.51 -25.51 4.63
CA GLY A 37 -12.28 -24.31 5.43
C GLY A 37 -12.46 -23.02 4.67
N ASN A 38 -12.44 -21.92 5.42
CA ASN A 38 -12.53 -20.55 4.91
C ASN A 38 -11.15 -19.88 4.92
N ALA A 39 -11.01 -18.83 4.12
CA ALA A 39 -9.84 -17.95 4.13
C ALA A 39 -10.26 -16.51 4.47
N CYS A 40 -9.37 -15.78 5.12
CA CYS A 40 -9.53 -14.35 5.39
C CYS A 40 -8.27 -13.61 4.93
N ILE A 41 -8.46 -12.58 4.11
CA ILE A 41 -7.40 -11.67 3.68
C ILE A 41 -7.65 -10.31 4.34
N ILE A 42 -6.69 -9.87 5.13
CA ILE A 42 -6.63 -8.50 5.65
C ILE A 42 -5.48 -7.80 4.94
N TYR A 43 -5.75 -6.68 4.28
CA TYR A 43 -4.73 -5.93 3.55
C TYR A 43 -4.94 -4.43 3.67
N GLY A 44 -3.88 -3.67 3.39
CA GLY A 44 -3.94 -2.22 3.43
C GLY A 44 -2.58 -1.56 3.55
N PRO A 45 -2.48 -0.28 3.17
CA PRO A 45 -1.36 0.55 3.61
C PRO A 45 -1.50 0.88 5.10
N HIS A 46 -0.49 1.56 5.63
CA HIS A 46 -0.54 2.09 6.98
C HIS A 46 -0.05 3.53 7.04
N VAL A 47 -0.49 4.26 8.06
CA VAL A 47 -0.08 5.63 8.36
C VAL A 47 0.17 5.78 9.84
N GLY A 48 1.22 6.50 10.20
CA GLY A 48 1.45 6.89 11.58
C GLY A 48 0.70 8.17 11.92
N PHE A 49 0.18 8.24 13.14
CA PHE A 49 -0.33 9.47 13.73
C PHE A 49 0.56 9.89 14.90
N SER A 50 1.19 11.06 14.78
CA SER A 50 2.07 11.63 15.80
C SER A 50 1.22 12.36 16.84
N THR A 51 1.32 11.96 18.11
CA THR A 51 0.65 12.68 19.21
C THR A 51 1.39 13.96 19.60
N ALA A 52 2.68 14.05 19.28
CA ALA A 52 3.47 15.27 19.46
C ALA A 52 3.03 16.39 18.50
N ASP A 53 2.72 16.03 17.24
CA ASP A 53 2.42 16.99 16.17
C ASP A 53 0.93 17.04 15.80
N TYR A 54 0.11 16.14 16.37
CA TYR A 54 -1.30 15.94 16.01
C TYR A 54 -1.53 15.80 14.49
N ALA A 55 -0.62 15.09 13.82
CA ALA A 55 -0.58 15.01 12.37
C ALA A 55 -0.28 13.60 11.85
N ALA A 56 -0.80 13.29 10.67
CA ALA A 56 -0.52 12.05 9.96
C ALA A 56 0.86 12.05 9.29
N GLY A 57 1.36 10.85 8.99
CA GLY A 57 2.60 10.63 8.25
C GLY A 57 3.84 10.44 9.13
N ALA A 58 3.71 10.52 10.45
CA ALA A 58 4.78 10.21 11.38
C ALA A 58 4.23 9.53 12.65
N VAL A 59 5.08 8.80 13.37
CA VAL A 59 4.72 8.20 14.66
C VAL A 59 5.93 8.15 15.58
N GLU A 60 5.69 8.28 16.88
CA GLU A 60 6.66 8.04 17.93
C GLU A 60 7.08 6.56 17.93
N ARG A 61 8.37 6.30 18.19
CA ARG A 61 8.91 4.93 18.25
C ARG A 61 9.79 4.78 19.49
N LEU A 62 9.69 3.64 20.16
CA LEU A 62 10.50 3.33 21.33
C LEU A 62 12.00 3.46 20.99
N GLY A 63 12.72 4.23 21.79
CA GLY A 63 14.16 4.48 21.61
C GLY A 63 14.52 5.49 20.52
N ILE A 64 13.56 6.16 19.87
CA ILE A 64 13.82 7.22 18.88
C ILE A 64 13.38 8.57 19.43
N ALA A 65 14.30 9.55 19.42
CA ALA A 65 14.09 10.84 20.07
C ALA A 65 13.01 11.73 19.42
N LYS A 66 12.69 11.52 18.13
CA LYS A 66 11.71 12.32 17.39
C LYS A 66 10.82 11.41 16.53
N PRO A 67 9.52 11.74 16.38
CA PRO A 67 8.65 11.07 15.41
C PRO A 67 9.29 11.03 14.01
N ASN A 68 9.07 9.95 13.28
CA ASN A 68 9.58 9.80 11.92
C ASN A 68 8.56 9.13 10.98
N GLY A 69 8.86 9.20 9.68
CA GLY A 69 7.95 8.85 8.59
C GLY A 69 7.26 7.50 8.74
N CYS A 70 5.94 7.48 8.54
CA CYS A 70 5.10 6.29 8.64
C CYS A 70 3.84 6.44 7.75
N CYS A 71 3.68 5.69 6.65
CA CYS A 71 4.58 4.70 6.07
C CYS A 71 5.78 5.34 5.34
N GLY A 72 7.01 4.99 5.73
CA GLY A 72 8.22 5.52 5.10
C GLY A 72 8.33 5.23 3.60
N SER A 73 7.88 4.07 3.14
CA SER A 73 7.91 3.68 1.71
C SER A 73 6.93 4.53 0.88
N ALA A 74 5.69 4.70 1.34
CA ALA A 74 4.69 5.51 0.66
C ALA A 74 5.10 6.99 0.64
N ILE A 75 5.65 7.51 1.75
CA ILE A 75 6.16 8.89 1.83
C ILE A 75 7.33 9.10 0.87
N ALA A 76 8.25 8.13 0.77
CA ALA A 76 9.35 8.19 -0.20
C ALA A 76 8.85 8.21 -1.66
N ALA A 77 7.83 7.40 -1.97
CA ALA A 77 7.16 7.42 -3.27
C ALA A 77 6.50 8.77 -3.55
N MET A 78 5.71 9.29 -2.60
CA MET A 78 5.05 10.60 -2.67
C MET A 78 6.07 11.71 -2.97
N ASN A 79 7.13 11.81 -2.18
CA ASN A 79 8.17 12.83 -2.36
C ASN A 79 8.81 12.75 -3.75
N SER A 80 9.07 11.54 -4.26
CA SER A 80 9.61 11.35 -5.60
C SER A 80 8.64 11.81 -6.69
N ILE A 81 7.34 11.52 -6.55
CA ILE A 81 6.31 11.89 -7.54
C ILE A 81 6.13 13.41 -7.55
N THR A 82 6.02 14.05 -6.38
CA THR A 82 5.89 15.50 -6.25
C THR A 82 7.10 16.23 -6.84
N ALA A 83 8.32 15.74 -6.59
CA ALA A 83 9.54 16.33 -7.14
C ALA A 83 9.61 16.21 -8.68
N GLU A 84 9.24 15.04 -9.24
CA GLU A 84 9.16 14.85 -10.69
C GLU A 84 8.17 15.83 -11.32
N HIS A 85 6.97 15.95 -10.75
CA HIS A 85 5.93 16.86 -11.25
C HIS A 85 6.41 18.32 -11.25
N ALA A 86 7.02 18.79 -10.16
CA ALA A 86 7.57 20.14 -10.08
C ALA A 86 8.66 20.40 -11.14
N SER A 87 9.51 19.41 -11.42
CA SER A 87 10.56 19.53 -12.44
C SER A 87 10.00 19.61 -13.87
N HIS A 88 8.94 18.84 -14.19
CA HIS A 88 8.28 18.90 -15.49
C HIS A 88 7.56 20.23 -15.72
N ALA A 89 6.85 20.76 -14.71
CA ALA A 89 6.20 22.06 -14.79
C ALA A 89 7.18 23.22 -15.02
N SER A 90 8.39 23.13 -14.45
CA SER A 90 9.46 24.14 -14.66
C SER A 90 10.08 24.10 -16.07
N HIS A 91 10.05 22.95 -16.74
CA HIS A 91 10.55 22.79 -18.11
C HIS A 91 9.56 23.29 -19.17
N GLU A 92 8.25 23.25 -18.91
CA GLU A 92 7.22 23.75 -19.83
C GLU A 92 7.03 25.28 -19.75
N SER A 93 7.43 25.91 -18.63
CA SER A 93 7.23 27.34 -18.38
C SER A 93 8.49 28.21 -18.56
N GLY A 94 9.66 27.62 -18.85
CA GLY A 94 10.95 28.32 -18.93
C GLY A 94 11.55 28.37 -20.33
N SER A 95 11.64 29.56 -20.92
CA SER A 95 12.60 29.85 -21.97
C SER A 95 14.03 29.57 -21.47
N ASN A 96 14.86 29.07 -22.39
CA ASN A 96 16.25 28.67 -22.17
C ASN A 96 17.05 29.78 -21.44
N SER A 97 17.22 29.64 -20.12
CA SER A 97 18.16 30.44 -19.35
C SER A 97 19.00 29.52 -18.47
N ASN A 98 20.20 29.24 -19.00
CA ASN A 98 21.24 28.49 -18.33
C ASN A 98 21.73 29.28 -17.12
N SER A 99 21.28 28.92 -15.91
CA SER A 99 21.83 29.44 -14.66
C SER A 99 22.29 28.28 -13.79
N ASN A 100 23.61 28.12 -13.76
CA ASN A 100 24.31 27.19 -12.89
C ASN A 100 24.22 27.73 -11.45
N SER A 101 23.33 27.16 -10.63
CA SER A 101 23.31 27.43 -9.19
C SER A 101 23.61 26.17 -8.40
N ASN A 102 24.76 26.20 -7.73
CA ASN A 102 25.25 25.17 -6.85
C ASN A 102 24.49 25.25 -5.52
N SER A 103 23.48 24.40 -5.31
CA SER A 103 22.82 24.26 -4.01
C SER A 103 23.32 23.02 -3.28
N ASN A 104 23.99 23.27 -2.16
CA ASN A 104 24.38 22.29 -1.16
C ASN A 104 23.12 21.69 -0.49
N SER A 105 22.50 20.71 -1.13
CA SER A 105 21.55 19.81 -0.48
C SER A 105 22.33 18.57 -0.03
N LYS A 106 22.30 18.28 1.28
CA LYS A 106 22.88 17.06 1.84
C LYS A 106 22.30 15.86 1.06
N PRO A 107 23.13 15.01 0.45
CA PRO A 107 22.62 13.90 -0.33
C PRO A 107 21.93 12.92 0.62
N GLY A 108 20.67 12.61 0.34
CA GLY A 108 20.04 11.42 0.90
C GLY A 108 20.90 10.19 0.61
N TRP A 109 20.74 9.16 1.44
CA TRP A 109 21.56 7.94 1.49
C TRP A 109 21.77 7.20 0.14
N PHE A 110 21.03 7.56 -0.91
CA PHE A 110 21.18 7.01 -2.25
C PHE A 110 22.01 7.94 -3.14
N GLY A 111 23.30 7.61 -3.28
CA GLY A 111 24.21 8.26 -4.21
C GLY A 111 23.67 8.27 -5.65
N LYS A 112 23.93 9.38 -6.34
CA LYS A 112 23.54 9.68 -7.73
C LYS A 112 24.25 8.76 -8.74
N ASN A 113 23.91 7.48 -8.79
CA ASN A 113 24.13 6.68 -10.00
C ASN A 113 22.90 6.85 -10.89
N LYS A 114 23.10 7.39 -12.10
CA LYS A 114 22.10 7.43 -13.18
C LYS A 114 21.78 5.99 -13.60
N ARG A 115 20.96 5.33 -12.81
CA ARG A 115 20.44 3.98 -13.07
C ARG A 115 19.29 4.11 -14.04
N ASN A 116 19.13 3.11 -14.92
CA ASN A 116 18.00 3.06 -15.83
C ASN A 116 16.70 3.07 -15.01
N PRO A 117 15.85 4.11 -15.12
CA PRO A 117 14.60 4.19 -14.37
C PRO A 117 13.64 3.06 -14.71
N ASP A 118 13.76 2.47 -15.91
CA ASP A 118 12.91 1.36 -16.37
C ASP A 118 13.42 -0.01 -15.93
N MET A 119 14.61 -0.09 -15.33
CA MET A 119 15.19 -1.34 -14.85
C MET A 119 15.90 -1.11 -13.51
N PRO A 120 15.14 -0.94 -12.41
CA PRO A 120 15.72 -0.81 -11.08
C PRO A 120 16.48 -2.09 -10.73
N PRO A 121 17.52 -2.01 -9.88
CA PRO A 121 18.17 -3.22 -9.41
C PRO A 121 17.14 -4.05 -8.64
N ILE A 122 17.22 -5.38 -8.77
CA ILE A 122 16.26 -6.33 -8.15
C ILE A 122 16.03 -6.05 -6.66
N ILE A 123 17.05 -5.53 -5.97
CA ILE A 123 17.03 -5.16 -4.55
C ILE A 123 16.08 -4.01 -4.20
N ASP A 124 15.60 -3.23 -5.19
CA ASP A 124 14.77 -2.03 -4.99
C ASP A 124 13.47 -2.05 -5.84
N VAL A 125 13.13 -3.22 -6.38
CA VAL A 125 11.97 -3.39 -7.28
C VAL A 125 10.65 -3.14 -6.55
N GLN A 126 10.53 -3.50 -5.26
CA GLN A 126 9.32 -3.23 -4.48
C GLN A 126 9.04 -1.73 -4.37
N GLN A 127 10.06 -0.93 -4.04
CA GLN A 127 9.88 0.52 -3.91
C GLN A 127 9.53 1.18 -5.25
N THR A 128 10.12 0.67 -6.34
CA THR A 128 9.79 1.13 -7.70
C THR A 128 8.33 0.82 -8.05
N HIS A 129 7.86 -0.39 -7.74
CA HIS A 129 6.47 -0.78 -7.94
C HIS A 129 5.50 0.07 -7.12
N VAL A 130 5.78 0.27 -5.83
CA VAL A 130 5.00 1.16 -4.94
C VAL A 130 4.85 2.55 -5.56
N LYS A 131 5.97 3.16 -5.96
CA LYS A 131 5.97 4.49 -6.58
C LYS A 131 5.14 4.50 -7.86
N ASN A 132 5.32 3.53 -8.74
CA ASN A 132 4.61 3.49 -10.02
C ASN A 132 3.10 3.32 -9.84
N GLN A 133 2.66 2.50 -8.88
CA GLN A 133 1.23 2.32 -8.61
C GLN A 133 0.61 3.56 -7.96
N ILE A 134 1.29 4.21 -7.00
CA ILE A 134 0.83 5.49 -6.42
C ILE A 134 0.79 6.57 -7.50
N LYS A 135 1.78 6.63 -8.39
CA LYS A 135 1.83 7.61 -9.50
C LYS A 135 0.65 7.48 -10.45
N LYS A 136 0.13 6.27 -10.69
CA LYS A 136 -1.10 6.07 -11.51
C LYS A 136 -2.36 6.66 -10.86
N LYS A 137 -2.33 6.89 -9.54
CA LYS A 137 -3.42 7.49 -8.76
C LYS A 137 -3.18 8.96 -8.42
N PHE A 138 -2.06 9.53 -8.88
CA PHE A 138 -1.71 10.91 -8.62
C PHE A 138 -2.52 11.87 -9.50
N ASP A 139 -3.23 12.79 -8.86
CA ASP A 139 -3.87 13.92 -9.50
C ASP A 139 -3.04 15.20 -9.23
N PRO A 140 -2.51 15.87 -10.27
CA PRO A 140 -1.69 17.07 -10.11
C PRO A 140 -2.45 18.29 -9.59
N GLU A 141 -3.77 18.37 -9.77
CA GLU A 141 -4.59 19.48 -9.27
C GLU A 141 -4.83 19.36 -7.76
N VAL A 142 -4.95 18.12 -7.26
CA VAL A 142 -5.17 17.83 -5.84
C VAL A 142 -3.84 17.70 -5.09
N GLY A 143 -2.82 17.12 -5.72
CA GLY A 143 -1.55 16.81 -5.08
C GLY A 143 -1.58 15.55 -4.20
N LEU A 144 -0.46 15.30 -3.50
CA LEU A 144 -0.37 14.29 -2.45
C LEU A 144 0.03 14.96 -1.14
N SER A 145 -0.59 14.54 -0.04
CA SER A 145 -0.27 14.97 1.31
C SER A 145 -0.22 13.76 2.25
N HIS A 146 0.27 13.95 3.48
CA HIS A 146 0.23 12.89 4.47
C HIS A 146 -1.19 12.45 4.84
N ASP A 147 -2.20 13.30 4.63
CA ASP A 147 -3.59 13.00 4.92
C ASP A 147 -4.27 12.19 3.80
N THR A 148 -3.92 12.47 2.53
CA THR A 148 -4.50 11.79 1.36
C THR A 148 -3.72 10.54 0.95
N LEU A 149 -2.42 10.48 1.27
CA LEU A 149 -1.56 9.36 0.91
C LEU A 149 -2.08 7.97 1.33
N PRO A 150 -2.70 7.78 2.52
CA PRO A 150 -3.16 6.45 2.92
C PRO A 150 -4.29 5.91 2.04
N THR A 151 -5.24 6.75 1.64
CA THR A 151 -6.34 6.33 0.74
C THR A 151 -5.84 6.16 -0.69
N VAL A 152 -4.98 7.05 -1.18
CA VAL A 152 -4.32 6.90 -2.49
C VAL A 152 -3.50 5.61 -2.56
N ALA A 153 -2.77 5.27 -1.50
CA ALA A 153 -2.02 4.03 -1.42
C ALA A 153 -2.94 2.80 -1.39
N PHE A 154 -4.09 2.88 -0.72
CA PHE A 154 -5.09 1.81 -0.72
C PHE A 154 -5.64 1.56 -2.13
N ASP A 155 -5.97 2.62 -2.86
CA ASP A 155 -6.42 2.54 -4.25
C ASP A 155 -5.33 2.00 -5.18
N ALA A 156 -4.06 2.28 -4.89
CA ALA A 156 -2.90 1.79 -5.63
C ALA A 156 -2.64 0.29 -5.41
N ILE A 157 -2.93 -0.24 -4.22
CA ILE A 157 -2.76 -1.66 -3.87
C ILE A 157 -3.89 -2.53 -4.43
N THR A 158 -5.12 -1.99 -4.43
CA THR A 158 -6.35 -2.76 -4.71
C THR A 158 -6.32 -3.53 -6.03
N PRO A 159 -5.83 -3.00 -7.16
CA PRO A 159 -5.76 -3.76 -8.42
C PRO A 159 -4.86 -5.00 -8.34
N ASP A 160 -3.74 -4.93 -7.61
CA ASP A 160 -2.85 -6.09 -7.44
C ASP A 160 -3.51 -7.16 -6.55
N VAL A 161 -4.24 -6.74 -5.52
CA VAL A 161 -5.04 -7.64 -4.68
C VAL A 161 -6.15 -8.29 -5.50
N ASP A 162 -6.90 -7.52 -6.29
CA ASP A 162 -7.97 -8.05 -7.13
C ASP A 162 -7.49 -9.07 -8.14
N TYR A 163 -6.33 -8.80 -8.76
CA TYR A 163 -5.67 -9.74 -9.65
C TYR A 163 -5.33 -11.07 -8.95
N LEU A 164 -4.77 -11.00 -7.75
CA LEU A 164 -4.33 -12.15 -6.97
C LEU A 164 -5.50 -12.97 -6.41
N LEU A 165 -6.55 -12.30 -5.96
CA LEU A 165 -7.71 -12.96 -5.36
C LEU A 165 -8.69 -13.46 -6.43
N GLY A 166 -8.74 -12.81 -7.60
CA GLY A 166 -9.74 -13.06 -8.64
C GLY A 166 -11.05 -12.32 -8.41
N THR A 167 -11.00 -11.18 -7.71
CA THR A 167 -12.18 -10.41 -7.26
C THR A 167 -12.51 -9.20 -8.14
N GLY A 168 -11.66 -8.86 -9.11
CA GLY A 168 -11.92 -7.77 -10.06
C GLY A 168 -12.76 -8.19 -11.26
N GLU A 169 -13.29 -7.20 -12.00
CA GLU A 169 -14.06 -7.42 -13.25
C GLU A 169 -13.25 -8.11 -14.36
N ILE A 170 -11.91 -8.06 -14.27
CA ILE A 170 -10.99 -8.73 -15.19
C ILE A 170 -10.88 -10.23 -14.83
N ASN A 171 -11.97 -10.96 -15.09
CA ASN A 171 -11.94 -12.38 -15.34
C ASN A 171 -12.13 -12.55 -16.85
N GLN A 172 -11.09 -12.89 -17.59
CA GLN A 172 -10.93 -14.19 -18.26
C GLN A 172 -9.67 -13.99 -19.11
N GLU A 173 -8.49 -14.51 -18.79
CA GLU A 173 -7.88 -15.61 -19.56
C GLU A 173 -6.49 -16.02 -18.98
N GLY A 174 -5.99 -15.36 -17.93
CA GLY A 174 -4.65 -15.62 -17.36
C GLY A 174 -4.65 -16.67 -16.24
N GLY A 175 -3.98 -17.80 -16.46
CA GLY A 175 -3.87 -18.94 -15.54
C GLY A 175 -3.02 -18.71 -14.28
N GLY A 176 -3.46 -17.81 -13.40
CA GLY A 176 -2.90 -17.63 -12.05
C GLY A 176 -3.63 -18.45 -10.97
N HIS A 177 -2.96 -18.70 -9.83
CA HIS A 177 -3.58 -19.25 -8.62
C HIS A 177 -4.53 -18.22 -7.99
N LYS A 178 -5.79 -18.19 -8.45
CA LYS A 178 -6.86 -17.37 -7.85
C LYS A 178 -7.27 -17.99 -6.51
N LEU A 179 -7.52 -17.14 -5.51
CA LEU A 179 -7.95 -17.60 -4.20
C LEU A 179 -9.46 -17.88 -4.15
N VAL A 180 -10.26 -17.11 -4.89
CA VAL A 180 -11.68 -17.41 -5.09
C VAL A 180 -11.82 -18.82 -5.67
N GLY A 181 -12.68 -19.64 -5.07
CA GLY A 181 -12.87 -21.05 -5.41
C GLY A 181 -11.83 -22.02 -4.81
N LYS A 182 -10.88 -21.54 -3.99
CA LYS A 182 -9.97 -22.41 -3.20
C LYS A 182 -10.37 -22.55 -1.74
N ALA A 183 -11.19 -21.64 -1.23
CA ALA A 183 -11.80 -21.68 0.09
C ALA A 183 -13.31 -21.87 -0.04
N ALA A 184 -13.96 -22.45 0.97
CA ALA A 184 -15.42 -22.53 1.03
C ALA A 184 -16.06 -21.12 1.07
N LYS A 185 -15.44 -20.22 1.83
CA LYS A 185 -15.66 -18.77 1.77
C LYS A 185 -14.34 -18.03 1.84
N LEU A 186 -14.24 -16.95 1.08
CA LEU A 186 -13.14 -16.00 1.16
C LEU A 186 -13.66 -14.68 1.72
N VAL A 187 -13.16 -14.27 2.87
CA VAL A 187 -13.41 -12.96 3.46
C VAL A 187 -12.29 -12.01 3.06
N VAL A 188 -12.63 -10.83 2.54
CA VAL A 188 -11.67 -9.79 2.15
C VAL A 188 -11.94 -8.51 2.94
N ILE A 189 -10.98 -8.09 3.74
CA ILE A 189 -11.03 -6.85 4.53
C ILE A 189 -9.86 -5.97 4.09
N GLY A 190 -10.18 -4.90 3.37
CA GLY A 190 -9.23 -3.89 2.93
C GLY A 190 -9.43 -2.59 3.71
N GLY A 191 -8.35 -1.92 4.10
CA GLY A 191 -8.47 -0.65 4.81
C GLY A 191 -7.13 0.03 5.06
N VAL A 192 -7.14 1.05 5.91
CA VAL A 192 -5.94 1.76 6.35
C VAL A 192 -5.65 1.41 7.80
N LEU A 193 -4.47 0.88 8.08
CA LEU A 193 -3.97 0.72 9.44
C LEU A 193 -3.42 2.07 9.94
N ILE A 194 -3.84 2.51 11.12
CA ILE A 194 -3.42 3.76 11.75
C ILE A 194 -2.60 3.40 12.98
N ASN A 195 -1.28 3.62 12.91
CA ASN A 195 -0.37 3.38 14.02
C ASN A 195 -0.31 4.60 14.93
N THR A 196 -0.45 4.36 16.23
CA THR A 196 -0.40 5.41 17.25
C THR A 196 0.88 5.33 18.09
N ALA A 197 1.10 6.33 18.93
CA ALA A 197 2.26 6.38 19.82
C ALA A 197 2.30 5.17 20.77
N PRO A 198 3.49 4.75 21.24
CA PRO A 198 3.62 3.66 22.20
C PRO A 198 2.72 3.85 23.42
N GLY A 199 1.90 2.84 23.74
CA GLY A 199 0.92 2.89 24.82
C GLY A 199 -0.50 3.29 24.38
N GLY A 200 -0.68 3.75 23.13
CA GLY A 200 -1.97 3.92 22.48
C GLY A 200 -2.48 2.62 21.82
N GLU A 201 -3.77 2.59 21.51
CA GLU A 201 -4.36 1.56 20.67
C GLU A 201 -4.23 1.95 19.19
N ASP A 202 -3.82 0.99 18.35
CA ASP A 202 -3.85 1.16 16.90
C ASP A 202 -5.28 1.01 16.37
N TYR A 203 -5.57 1.71 15.29
CA TYR A 203 -6.89 1.69 14.66
C TYR A 203 -6.80 1.08 13.25
N PHE A 204 -7.94 0.61 12.74
CA PHE A 204 -8.09 0.17 11.37
C PHE A 204 -9.33 0.81 10.77
N MET A 205 -9.16 1.52 9.65
CA MET A 205 -10.26 2.14 8.90
C MET A 205 -10.62 1.24 7.71
N PRO A 206 -11.69 0.43 7.78
CA PRO A 206 -12.09 -0.42 6.67
C PRO A 206 -12.64 0.42 5.51
N LEU A 207 -12.14 0.13 4.32
CA LEU A 207 -12.55 0.70 3.03
C LEU A 207 -13.12 -0.36 2.09
N ARG A 208 -12.95 -1.64 2.43
CA ARG A 208 -13.50 -2.80 1.73
C ARG A 208 -13.80 -3.88 2.74
N PHE A 209 -15.00 -4.44 2.67
CA PHE A 209 -15.34 -5.64 3.44
C PHE A 209 -16.29 -6.48 2.61
N GLU A 210 -15.81 -7.64 2.17
CA GLU A 210 -16.54 -8.53 1.25
C GLU A 210 -16.44 -9.98 1.68
N VAL A 211 -17.45 -10.76 1.29
CA VAL A 211 -17.46 -12.22 1.39
C VAL A 211 -17.69 -12.81 0.01
N TRP A 212 -16.85 -13.76 -0.37
CA TRP A 212 -16.88 -14.43 -1.66
C TRP A 212 -17.16 -15.92 -1.47
N GLY A 213 -18.05 -16.46 -2.28
CA GLY A 213 -18.31 -17.89 -2.40
C GLY A 213 -18.58 -18.29 -3.85
N ASP A 214 -19.17 -19.46 -4.05
CA ASP A 214 -19.44 -20.02 -5.40
C ASP A 214 -20.38 -19.15 -6.24
N GLU A 215 -21.25 -18.37 -5.61
CA GLU A 215 -22.24 -17.51 -6.26
C GLU A 215 -21.71 -16.09 -6.56
N GLY A 216 -20.47 -15.78 -6.18
CA GLY A 216 -19.86 -14.46 -6.35
C GLY A 216 -19.54 -13.77 -5.02
N GLY A 217 -19.24 -12.47 -5.11
CA GLY A 217 -18.87 -11.61 -3.99
C GLY A 217 -20.02 -10.71 -3.54
N GLU A 218 -20.20 -10.58 -2.23
CA GLU A 218 -21.11 -9.61 -1.60
C GLU A 218 -20.31 -8.62 -0.74
N SER A 219 -20.70 -7.34 -0.77
CA SER A 219 -20.11 -6.31 0.10
C SER A 219 -20.90 -6.17 1.40
N LEU A 220 -20.19 -6.19 2.52
CA LEU A 220 -20.71 -5.97 3.88
C LEU A 220 -20.30 -4.61 4.46
N LEU A 221 -19.64 -3.76 3.67
CA LEU A 221 -19.03 -2.53 4.16
C LEU A 221 -20.06 -1.52 4.71
N GLU A 222 -21.19 -1.34 4.02
CA GLU A 222 -22.25 -0.42 4.46
C GLU A 222 -22.89 -0.87 5.77
N GLU A 223 -23.23 -2.16 5.86
CA GLU A 223 -23.77 -2.75 7.10
C GLU A 223 -22.78 -2.61 8.26
N PHE A 224 -21.48 -2.84 7.99
CA PHE A 224 -20.44 -2.68 8.99
C PHE A 224 -20.33 -1.23 9.48
N ASN A 225 -20.38 -0.26 8.57
CA ASN A 225 -20.29 1.16 8.92
C ASN A 225 -21.57 1.69 9.60
N GLY A 226 -22.73 1.12 9.29
CA GLY A 226 -24.01 1.49 9.91
C GLY A 226 -24.22 0.97 11.34
N LYS A 227 -23.34 0.09 11.83
CA LYS A 227 -23.38 -0.46 13.21
C LYS A 227 -22.54 0.33 14.23
N ARG A 228 -22.04 1.51 13.85
CA ARG A 228 -21.26 2.40 14.72
C ARG A 228 -22.14 3.27 15.61
#